data_AF-A0A7W6XZL1-F1
#
_entry.id   AF-A0A7W6XZL1-F1
#
_cell.length_a   1.000
_cell.length_b   1.000
_cell.length_c   1.000
_cell.angle_alpha   90.00
_cell.angle_beta   90.00
_cell.angle_gamma   90.00
#
_symmetry.space_group_name_H-M   'P 1'
#
loop_
_entity.id
_entity.type
_entity.pdbx_description
1 polymer ?
#
loop_
_entity_poly.entity_id
_entity_poly.type
_entity_poly.pdbx_seq_one_letter_code
_entity_poly.pdbx_strand_id
1 'polypeptide(L)'
;MDVLRGRILDENADPVALANQLSTLPETIGALVGKTGLFGDNAERKHALSRIDALASHVRQSAKTWQRRLAAECGSERWKREKQDVVEVLGPSRQSEALLRQLDDLAHTDKAKFVEQLAGTPEGRRALAEAKDIASAIETRFGRADPSDLADQLKRVGPDQAGDVGRIRQVARLADRSHRAELTQQMELQRSLKRGKSLGLGM
;
A
#
# COMPACT_ATOMS: atom_id res chain seq x y z
N MET A 1 -35.30 4.16 -15.04
CA MET A 1 -33.96 3.75 -14.55
C MET A 1 -33.88 3.78 -13.03
N ASP A 2 -34.68 4.61 -12.35
CA ASP A 2 -34.64 4.73 -10.88
C ASP A 2 -35.02 3.45 -10.15
N VAL A 3 -35.95 2.65 -10.69
CA VAL A 3 -36.30 1.33 -10.12
C VAL A 3 -35.09 0.40 -10.12
N LEU A 4 -34.35 0.30 -11.23
CA LEU A 4 -33.14 -0.53 -11.30
C LEU A 4 -32.04 0.01 -10.38
N ARG A 5 -31.87 1.34 -10.31
CA ARG A 5 -30.92 1.97 -9.41
C ARG A 5 -31.24 1.66 -7.95
N GLY A 6 -32.50 1.81 -7.52
CA GLY A 6 -32.91 1.57 -6.14
C GLY A 6 -32.76 0.10 -5.75
N ARG A 7 -33.12 -0.84 -6.63
CA ARG A 7 -32.87 -2.26 -6.37
C ARG A 7 -31.39 -2.58 -6.17
N ILE A 8 -30.50 -1.95 -6.92
CA ILE A 8 -29.06 -2.19 -6.82
C ILE A 8 -28.46 -1.50 -5.58
N LEU A 9 -28.80 -0.24 -5.33
CA LEU A 9 -28.15 0.58 -4.29
C LEU A 9 -28.81 0.46 -2.92
N ASP A 10 -30.15 0.40 -2.87
CA ASP A 10 -30.91 0.47 -1.63
C ASP A 10 -31.30 -0.93 -1.13
N GLU A 11 -31.68 -1.83 -2.05
CA GLU A 11 -32.10 -3.19 -1.71
C GLU A 11 -30.95 -4.22 -1.76
N ASN A 12 -29.76 -3.81 -2.20
CA ASN A 12 -28.60 -4.69 -2.41
C ASN A 12 -28.93 -5.94 -3.26
N ALA A 13 -29.82 -5.81 -4.24
CA ALA A 13 -30.22 -6.93 -5.08
C ALA A 13 -29.01 -7.47 -5.85
N ASP A 14 -28.89 -8.81 -5.96
CA ASP A 14 -27.87 -9.44 -6.79
C ASP A 14 -28.06 -8.98 -8.24
N PRO A 15 -27.07 -8.27 -8.82
CA PRO A 15 -27.21 -7.76 -10.17
C PRO A 15 -27.32 -8.86 -11.24
N VAL A 16 -26.81 -10.07 -10.98
CA VAL A 16 -26.95 -11.22 -11.90
C VAL A 16 -28.39 -11.72 -11.88
N ALA A 17 -28.97 -11.91 -10.70
CA ALA A 17 -30.39 -12.22 -10.55
C ALA A 17 -31.28 -11.13 -11.20
N LEU A 18 -30.95 -9.86 -11.00
CA LEU A 18 -31.69 -8.74 -11.58
C LEU A 18 -31.61 -8.71 -13.12
N ALA A 19 -30.44 -9.01 -13.69
CA ALA A 19 -30.29 -9.14 -15.14
C ALA A 19 -31.11 -10.32 -15.70
N ASN A 20 -31.18 -11.45 -14.99
CA ASN A 20 -32.00 -12.59 -15.39
C ASN A 20 -33.50 -12.28 -15.28
N GLN A 21 -33.91 -11.52 -14.27
CA GLN A 21 -35.28 -11.05 -14.11
C GLN A 21 -35.67 -10.08 -15.23
N LEU A 22 -34.76 -9.18 -15.64
CA LEU A 22 -34.96 -8.31 -16.81
C LEU A 22 -35.24 -9.11 -18.08
N SER A 23 -34.43 -10.14 -18.38
CA SER A 23 -34.62 -10.93 -19.61
C SER A 23 -35.84 -11.85 -19.59
N THR A 24 -36.28 -12.32 -18.43
CA THR A 24 -37.37 -13.31 -18.33
C THR A 24 -38.73 -12.69 -18.04
N LEU A 25 -38.78 -11.70 -17.13
CA LEU A 25 -40.01 -11.08 -16.63
C LEU A 25 -39.84 -9.56 -16.51
N PRO A 26 -39.51 -8.84 -17.60
CA PRO A 26 -39.20 -7.41 -17.56
C PRO A 26 -40.32 -6.54 -16.97
N GLU A 27 -41.57 -6.97 -17.11
CA GLU A 27 -42.74 -6.24 -16.58
C GLU A 27 -42.75 -6.12 -15.05
N THR A 28 -42.05 -7.03 -14.35
CA THR A 28 -41.87 -6.97 -12.89
C THR A 28 -40.93 -5.84 -12.44
N ILE A 29 -40.18 -5.27 -13.38
CA ILE A 29 -39.26 -4.15 -13.15
C ILE A 29 -39.87 -2.84 -13.65
N GLY A 30 -40.74 -2.89 -14.66
CA GLY A 30 -41.52 -1.74 -15.10
C GLY A 30 -42.37 -2.04 -16.34
N ALA A 31 -43.38 -1.19 -16.56
CA ALA A 31 -44.27 -1.32 -17.71
C ALA A 31 -43.50 -1.18 -19.04
N LEU A 32 -43.84 -2.05 -19.99
CA LEU A 32 -43.26 -2.06 -21.33
C LEU A 32 -44.12 -1.28 -22.33
N VAL A 33 -43.42 -0.59 -23.24
CA VAL A 33 -44.06 0.10 -24.37
C VAL A 33 -44.61 -0.92 -25.37
N GLY A 34 -45.72 -0.56 -26.02
CA GLY A 34 -46.43 -1.42 -26.96
C GLY A 34 -47.47 -2.31 -26.28
N LYS A 35 -48.16 -3.13 -27.09
CA LYS A 35 -49.28 -3.96 -26.64
C LYS A 35 -49.05 -5.41 -27.04
N THR A 36 -49.46 -6.30 -26.15
CA THR A 36 -49.62 -7.74 -26.40
C THR A 36 -51.11 -8.03 -26.50
N GLY A 37 -51.54 -8.66 -27.59
CA GLY A 37 -52.94 -8.99 -27.84
C GLY A 37 -53.11 -10.43 -28.31
N LEU A 38 -54.33 -10.79 -28.74
CA LEU A 38 -54.68 -12.16 -29.17
C LEU A 38 -53.81 -12.67 -30.34
N PHE A 39 -53.26 -11.75 -31.15
CA PHE A 39 -52.38 -12.04 -32.28
C PHE A 39 -50.89 -11.84 -31.96
N GLY A 40 -50.53 -11.75 -30.67
CA GLY A 40 -49.18 -11.55 -30.19
C GLY A 40 -48.78 -10.08 -30.04
N ASP A 41 -47.47 -9.84 -30.07
CA ASP A 41 -46.85 -8.54 -29.81
C ASP A 41 -46.86 -7.62 -31.02
N ASN A 42 -47.24 -6.35 -30.80
CA ASN A 42 -47.08 -5.30 -31.80
C ASN A 42 -45.60 -4.94 -32.03
N ALA A 43 -45.30 -4.17 -33.08
CA ALA A 43 -43.92 -3.82 -33.44
C ALA A 43 -43.17 -3.09 -32.31
N GLU A 44 -43.86 -2.18 -31.61
CA GLU A 44 -43.30 -1.46 -30.46
C GLU A 44 -42.92 -2.42 -29.33
N ARG A 45 -43.79 -3.39 -29.03
CA ARG A 45 -43.57 -4.40 -27.99
C ARG A 45 -42.38 -5.30 -28.34
N LYS A 46 -42.31 -5.79 -29.58
CA LYS A 46 -41.16 -6.59 -30.06
C LYS A 46 -39.84 -5.82 -29.95
N HIS A 47 -39.86 -4.54 -30.32
CA HIS A 47 -38.67 -3.69 -30.23
C HIS A 47 -38.30 -3.35 -28.78
N ALA A 48 -39.28 -3.17 -27.89
CA ALA A 48 -39.02 -3.02 -26.45
C ALA A 48 -38.35 -4.27 -25.87
N LEU A 49 -38.86 -5.46 -26.18
CA LEU A 49 -38.28 -6.74 -25.74
C LEU A 49 -36.84 -6.92 -26.25
N SER A 50 -36.54 -6.58 -27.51
CA SER A 50 -35.18 -6.61 -28.04
C SER A 50 -34.20 -5.71 -27.27
N ARG A 51 -34.65 -4.53 -26.82
CA ARG A 51 -33.81 -3.60 -26.03
C ARG A 51 -33.61 -4.07 -24.60
N ILE A 52 -34.54 -4.86 -24.05
CA ILE A 52 -34.42 -5.44 -22.71
C ILE A 52 -33.24 -6.42 -22.64
N ASP A 53 -33.04 -7.25 -23.67
CA ASP A 53 -31.92 -8.19 -23.68
C ASP A 53 -30.56 -7.48 -23.73
N ALA A 54 -30.49 -6.37 -24.48
CA ALA A 54 -29.32 -5.49 -24.49
C ALA A 54 -29.10 -4.85 -23.10
N LEU A 55 -30.17 -4.39 -22.45
CA LEU A 55 -30.11 -3.82 -21.10
C LEU A 55 -29.68 -4.87 -20.05
N ALA A 56 -30.26 -6.06 -20.07
CA ALA A 56 -29.91 -7.16 -19.18
C ALA A 56 -28.44 -7.55 -19.33
N SER A 57 -27.94 -7.64 -20.57
CA SER A 57 -26.53 -7.88 -20.86
C SER A 57 -25.64 -6.78 -20.28
N HIS A 58 -26.04 -5.52 -20.42
CA HIS A 58 -25.30 -4.38 -19.85
C HIS A 58 -25.26 -4.43 -18.32
N VAL A 59 -26.38 -4.72 -17.66
CA VAL A 59 -26.45 -4.87 -16.19
C VAL A 59 -25.50 -5.98 -15.74
N ARG A 60 -25.56 -7.16 -16.38
CA ARG A 60 -24.68 -8.30 -16.05
C ARG A 60 -23.20 -7.95 -16.21
N GLN A 61 -22.83 -7.30 -17.30
CA GLN A 61 -21.43 -6.93 -17.56
C GLN A 61 -20.91 -5.84 -16.61
N SER A 62 -21.76 -4.85 -16.31
CA SER A 62 -21.44 -3.79 -15.34
C SER A 62 -21.24 -4.38 -13.96
N ALA A 63 -22.15 -5.26 -13.53
CA ALA A 63 -22.06 -5.96 -12.25
C ALA A 63 -20.79 -6.79 -12.12
N LYS A 64 -20.47 -7.60 -13.12
CA LYS A 64 -19.24 -8.41 -13.15
C LYS A 64 -17.99 -7.54 -13.04
N THR A 65 -18.02 -6.34 -13.60
CA THR A 65 -16.91 -5.39 -13.52
C THR A 65 -16.79 -4.79 -12.12
N TRP A 66 -17.90 -4.36 -11.52
CA TRP A 66 -17.92 -3.85 -10.16
C TRP A 66 -17.56 -4.90 -9.11
N GLN A 67 -18.09 -6.12 -9.21
CA GLN A 67 -17.75 -7.23 -8.31
C GLN A 67 -16.26 -7.57 -8.36
N ARG A 68 -15.65 -7.57 -9.55
CA ARG A 68 -14.20 -7.77 -9.69
C ARG A 68 -13.40 -6.65 -9.01
N ARG A 69 -13.81 -5.40 -9.17
CA ARG A 69 -13.17 -4.26 -8.50
C ARG A 69 -13.33 -4.34 -6.99
N LEU A 70 -14.54 -4.62 -6.51
CA LEU A 70 -14.82 -4.78 -5.08
C LEU A 70 -13.98 -5.93 -4.49
N ALA A 71 -13.91 -7.07 -5.16
CA ALA A 71 -13.08 -8.19 -4.71
C ALA A 71 -11.58 -7.81 -4.67
N ALA A 72 -11.10 -7.03 -5.63
CA ALA A 72 -9.72 -6.55 -5.64
C ALA A 72 -9.46 -5.55 -4.49
N GLU A 73 -10.38 -4.61 -4.24
CA GLU A 73 -10.28 -3.66 -3.13
C GLU A 73 -10.35 -4.38 -1.77
N CYS A 74 -11.32 -5.27 -1.57
CA CYS A 74 -11.40 -6.10 -0.36
C CYS A 74 -10.16 -6.97 -0.17
N GLY A 75 -9.61 -7.53 -1.24
CA GLY A 75 -8.37 -8.31 -1.20
C GLY A 75 -7.16 -7.44 -0.84
N SER A 76 -7.05 -6.25 -1.42
CA SER A 76 -6.01 -5.28 -1.09
C SER A 76 -6.10 -4.83 0.37
N GLU A 77 -7.31 -4.51 0.82
CA GLU A 77 -7.60 -4.10 2.19
C GLU A 77 -7.26 -5.21 3.20
N ARG A 78 -7.71 -6.44 2.95
CA ARG A 78 -7.39 -7.60 3.78
C ARG A 78 -5.88 -7.82 3.83
N TRP A 79 -5.19 -7.73 2.70
CA TRP A 79 -3.73 -7.85 2.65
C TRP A 79 -3.06 -6.76 3.50
N LYS A 80 -3.53 -5.50 3.43
CA LYS A 80 -3.02 -4.41 4.27
C LYS A 80 -3.21 -4.72 5.76
N ARG A 81 -4.38 -5.21 6.16
CA ARG A 81 -4.61 -5.63 7.57
C ARG A 81 -3.69 -6.76 8.00
N GLU A 82 -3.60 -7.82 7.19
CA GLU A 82 -2.84 -9.02 7.54
C GLU A 82 -1.33 -8.83 7.50
N LYS A 83 -0.82 -7.93 6.64
CA LYS A 83 0.62 -7.77 6.42
C LYS A 83 1.19 -6.46 6.93
N GLN A 84 0.41 -5.38 6.95
CA GLN A 84 0.89 -4.05 7.32
C GLN A 84 0.39 -3.62 8.70
N ASP A 85 -0.89 -3.81 9.02
CA ASP A 85 -1.44 -3.34 10.31
C ASP A 85 -0.91 -4.12 11.52
N VAL A 86 -0.46 -5.36 11.32
CA VAL A 86 0.21 -6.18 12.34
C VAL A 86 1.62 -5.69 12.70
N VAL A 87 2.21 -4.82 11.89
CA VAL A 87 3.57 -4.32 12.13
C VAL A 87 3.51 -3.25 13.20
N GLU A 88 3.97 -3.58 14.39
CA GLU A 88 4.13 -2.60 15.45
C GLU A 88 5.28 -1.64 15.11
N VAL A 89 5.04 -0.34 15.28
CA VAL A 89 6.06 0.70 15.09
C VAL A 89 6.40 1.26 16.46
N LEU A 90 7.41 0.70 17.09
CA LEU A 90 7.87 1.18 18.39
C LEU A 90 8.66 2.49 18.24
N GLY A 91 8.59 3.36 19.25
CA GLY A 91 9.48 4.51 19.35
C GLY A 91 10.89 4.08 19.77
N PRO A 92 11.93 4.91 19.50
CA PRO A 92 13.28 4.64 20.00
C PRO A 92 13.30 4.66 21.52
N SER A 93 14.24 3.94 22.15
CA SER A 93 14.45 4.11 23.58
C SER A 93 14.83 5.55 23.91
N ARG A 94 14.52 6.03 25.13
CA ARG A 94 14.81 7.42 25.54
C ARG A 94 16.29 7.79 25.36
N GLN A 95 17.19 6.83 25.61
CA GLN A 95 18.63 7.02 25.45
C GLN A 95 19.02 7.12 23.96
N SER A 96 18.49 6.23 23.11
CA SER A 96 18.68 6.30 21.67
C SER A 96 18.11 7.61 21.11
N GLU A 97 16.93 8.04 21.54
CA GLU A 97 16.33 9.30 21.08
C GLU A 97 17.21 10.50 21.43
N ALA A 98 17.73 10.57 22.66
CA ALA A 98 18.60 11.65 23.09
C ALA A 98 19.90 11.71 22.28
N LEU A 99 20.47 10.56 21.93
CA LEU A 99 21.66 10.49 21.05
C LEU A 99 21.34 10.92 19.62
N LEU A 100 20.21 10.45 19.07
CA LEU A 100 19.79 10.75 17.70
C LEU A 100 19.40 12.22 17.52
N ARG A 101 18.85 12.88 18.55
CA ARG A 101 18.50 14.30 18.55
C ARG A 101 19.69 15.23 18.31
N GLN A 102 20.89 14.84 18.72
CA GLN A 102 22.09 15.65 18.49
C GLN A 102 22.38 15.87 17.00
N LEU A 103 21.81 15.04 16.12
CA LEU A 103 21.92 15.21 14.67
C LEU A 103 21.14 16.42 14.14
N ASP A 104 20.12 16.90 14.86
CA ASP A 104 19.25 17.99 14.39
C ASP A 104 20.00 19.33 14.33
N ASP A 105 20.91 19.52 15.29
CA ASP A 105 21.72 20.74 15.42
C ASP A 105 22.95 20.76 14.49
N LEU A 106 23.22 19.66 13.78
CA LEU A 106 24.39 19.53 12.91
C LEU A 106 24.08 19.96 11.47
N ALA A 107 25.06 20.64 10.86
CA ALA A 107 25.03 20.92 9.43
C ALA A 107 25.03 19.62 8.61
N HIS A 108 24.39 19.63 7.43
CA HIS A 108 24.18 18.41 6.63
C HIS A 108 25.48 17.66 6.29
N THR A 109 26.57 18.41 6.06
CA THR A 109 27.92 17.87 5.79
C THR A 109 28.51 17.09 6.96
N ASP A 110 28.16 17.47 8.19
CA ASP A 110 28.72 16.88 9.41
C ASP A 110 27.92 15.67 9.90
N LYS A 111 26.66 15.53 9.45
CA LYS A 111 25.77 14.43 9.84
C LYS A 111 26.33 13.05 9.51
N ALA A 112 27.02 12.91 8.37
CA ALA A 112 27.62 11.63 7.97
C ALA A 112 28.77 11.23 8.92
N LYS A 113 29.64 12.20 9.25
CA LYS A 113 30.76 12.00 10.16
C LYS A 113 30.29 11.72 11.60
N PHE A 114 29.23 12.39 12.04
CA PHE A 114 28.62 12.13 13.34
C PHE A 114 28.03 10.72 13.44
N VAL A 115 27.36 10.24 12.39
CA VAL A 115 26.82 8.87 12.37
C VAL A 115 27.95 7.82 12.38
N GLU A 116 29.07 8.10 11.72
CA GLU A 116 30.27 7.26 11.78
C GLU A 116 30.86 7.21 13.21
N GLN A 117 30.90 8.34 13.91
CA GLN A 117 31.31 8.40 15.32
C GLN A 117 30.36 7.63 16.24
N LEU A 118 29.04 7.73 16.03
CA LEU A 118 28.04 6.93 16.73
C LEU A 118 28.24 5.43 16.49
N ALA A 119 28.55 5.02 15.26
CA ALA A 119 28.84 3.62 14.95
C ALA A 119 30.10 3.09 15.67
N GLY A 120 30.99 3.99 16.10
CA GLY A 120 32.18 3.65 16.90
C GLY A 120 31.89 3.31 18.37
N THR A 121 30.72 3.69 18.91
CA THR A 121 30.36 3.44 20.31
C THR A 121 29.32 2.32 20.44
N PRO A 122 29.30 1.56 21.55
CA PRO A 122 28.28 0.53 21.76
C PRO A 122 26.87 1.13 21.88
N GLU A 123 26.73 2.26 22.56
CA GLU A 123 25.45 2.97 22.70
C GLU A 123 24.96 3.53 21.36
N GLY A 124 25.87 4.10 20.55
CA GLY A 124 25.53 4.63 19.25
C GLY A 124 25.16 3.52 18.25
N ARG A 125 25.87 2.39 18.23
CA ARG A 125 25.46 1.21 17.43
C ARG A 125 24.06 0.73 17.77
N ARG A 126 23.71 0.69 19.07
CA ARG A 126 22.37 0.34 19.51
C ARG A 126 21.33 1.35 19.01
N ALA A 127 21.61 2.64 19.14
CA ALA A 127 20.71 3.69 18.67
C ALA A 127 20.49 3.63 17.14
N LEU A 128 21.55 3.34 16.37
CA LEU A 128 21.46 3.17 14.92
C LEU A 128 20.68 1.91 14.52
N ALA A 129 20.82 0.81 15.26
CA ALA A 129 20.05 -0.41 15.04
C ALA A 129 18.55 -0.18 15.33
N GLU A 130 18.23 0.40 16.49
CA GLU A 130 16.84 0.77 16.84
C GLU A 130 16.25 1.72 15.77
N ALA A 131 17.00 2.73 15.31
CA ALA A 131 16.54 3.61 14.25
C ALA A 131 16.26 2.88 12.92
N LYS A 132 17.09 1.89 12.56
CA LYS A 132 16.91 1.07 11.35
C LYS A 132 15.67 0.18 11.45
N ASP A 133 15.45 -0.45 12.59
CA ASP A 133 14.30 -1.34 12.81
C ASP A 133 13.00 -0.54 12.74
N ILE A 134 12.96 0.63 13.39
CA ILE A 134 11.82 1.54 13.36
C ILE A 134 11.54 2.03 11.94
N ALA A 135 12.57 2.48 11.21
CA ALA A 135 12.42 2.91 9.82
C ALA A 135 11.89 1.79 8.91
N SER A 136 12.32 0.54 9.15
CA SER A 136 11.87 -0.63 8.40
C SER A 136 10.42 -1.01 8.74
N ALA A 137 10.03 -0.94 10.01
CA ALA A 137 8.66 -1.18 10.47
C ALA A 137 7.70 -0.16 9.85
N ILE A 138 8.10 1.11 9.84
CA ILE A 138 7.36 2.20 9.19
C ILE A 138 7.23 1.96 7.69
N GLU A 139 8.32 1.67 6.98
CA GLU A 139 8.27 1.42 5.53
C GLU A 139 7.42 0.19 5.20
N THR A 140 7.39 -0.82 6.07
CA THR A 140 6.55 -2.01 5.89
C THR A 140 5.07 -1.69 6.12
N ARG A 141 4.75 -0.94 7.18
CA ARG A 141 3.36 -0.60 7.55
C ARG A 141 2.73 0.44 6.64
N PHE A 142 3.47 1.49 6.32
CA PHE A 142 2.94 2.67 5.61
C PHE A 142 3.43 2.74 4.15
N GLY A 143 4.30 1.83 3.73
CA GLY A 143 4.99 1.90 2.44
C GLY A 143 6.13 2.92 2.44
N ARG A 144 6.74 3.13 1.26
CA ARG A 144 7.64 4.28 1.02
C ARG A 144 6.83 5.58 0.95
N ALA A 145 6.17 5.94 2.04
CA ALA A 145 5.48 7.23 2.15
C ALA A 145 6.51 8.37 2.17
N ASP A 146 6.14 9.51 1.58
CA ASP A 146 6.86 10.76 1.72
C ASP A 146 6.95 11.11 3.22
N PRO A 147 8.12 11.48 3.78
CA PRO A 147 8.26 11.74 5.22
C PRO A 147 7.25 12.75 5.77
N SER A 148 6.76 13.66 4.91
CA SER A 148 5.74 14.67 5.23
C SER A 148 4.37 14.07 5.55
N ASP A 149 3.95 13.03 4.83
CA ASP A 149 2.64 12.37 5.04
C ASP A 149 2.66 11.38 6.20
N LEU A 150 3.87 10.94 6.57
CA LEU A 150 4.09 9.90 7.55
C LEU A 150 3.71 10.35 8.97
N ALA A 151 3.92 11.63 9.29
CA ALA A 151 3.52 12.22 10.57
C ALA A 151 2.01 12.14 10.81
N ASP A 152 1.20 12.38 9.76
CA ASP A 152 -0.26 12.29 9.86
C ASP A 152 -0.78 10.85 9.89
N GLN A 153 -0.05 9.91 9.28
CA GLN A 153 -0.34 8.48 9.36
C GLN A 153 -0.01 7.91 10.75
N LEU A 154 1.08 8.37 11.37
CA LEU A 154 1.51 7.96 12.71
C LEU A 154 0.61 8.50 13.83
N LYS A 155 -0.03 9.67 13.66
CA LYS A 155 -1.05 10.16 14.60
C LYS A 155 -2.20 9.16 14.82
N ARG A 156 -2.46 8.25 13.87
CA ARG A 156 -3.47 7.19 14.00
C ARG A 156 -3.03 6.04 14.91
N VAL A 157 -1.73 5.92 15.22
CA VAL A 157 -1.15 4.78 15.94
C VAL A 157 -0.98 5.05 17.45
N GLY A 158 -1.00 6.31 17.88
CA GLY A 158 -1.04 6.69 19.30
C GLY A 158 -0.04 7.80 19.65
N PRO A 159 -0.30 8.57 20.72
CA PRO A 159 0.42 9.82 21.02
C PRO A 159 1.88 9.66 21.47
N ASP A 160 2.31 8.48 21.93
CA ASP A 160 3.59 8.31 22.66
C ASP A 160 4.76 7.73 21.82
N GLN A 161 4.57 7.42 20.53
CA GLN A 161 5.60 6.74 19.72
C GLN A 161 6.34 7.67 18.73
N ALA A 162 5.98 8.96 18.68
CA ALA A 162 6.44 9.91 17.67
C ALA A 162 7.77 10.59 18.02
N GLY A 163 8.82 9.82 18.33
CA GLY A 163 10.18 10.36 18.12
C GLY A 163 10.27 10.82 16.66
N ASP A 164 10.83 12.01 16.37
CA ASP A 164 10.80 12.62 15.03
C ASP A 164 11.19 11.61 13.95
N VAL A 165 10.17 11.13 13.23
CA VAL A 165 10.31 9.98 12.35
C VAL A 165 11.07 10.35 11.08
N GLY A 166 10.97 11.61 10.65
CA GLY A 166 11.78 12.14 9.56
C GLY A 166 13.26 12.03 9.90
N ARG A 167 13.63 12.40 11.14
CA ARG A 167 14.99 12.23 11.67
C ARG A 167 15.41 10.76 11.76
N ILE A 168 14.59 9.88 12.33
CA ILE A 168 14.91 8.45 12.47
C ILE A 168 15.21 7.83 11.10
N ARG A 169 14.39 8.10 10.09
CA ARG A 169 14.61 7.64 8.72
C ARG A 169 15.87 8.24 8.09
N GLN A 170 16.15 9.53 8.34
CA GLN A 170 17.38 10.18 7.89
C GLN A 170 18.62 9.49 8.47
N VAL A 171 18.63 9.23 9.78
CA VAL A 171 19.75 8.55 10.46
C VAL A 171 19.93 7.14 9.94
N ALA A 172 18.86 6.34 9.86
CA ALA A 172 18.93 4.97 9.35
C ALA A 172 19.53 4.91 7.93
N ARG A 173 19.15 5.86 7.06
CA ARG A 173 19.69 5.96 5.69
C ARG A 173 21.15 6.42 5.66
N LEU A 174 21.54 7.37 6.51
CA LEU A 174 22.94 7.80 6.63
C LEU A 174 23.81 6.62 7.11
N ALA A 175 23.37 5.90 8.13
CA ALA A 175 24.07 4.76 8.68
C ALA A 175 24.20 3.60 7.68
N ASP A 176 23.13 3.26 6.95
CA ASP A 176 23.17 2.20 5.94
C ASP A 176 24.13 2.55 4.79
N ARG A 177 24.18 3.84 4.39
CA ARG A 177 25.14 4.32 3.38
C ARG A 177 26.58 4.25 3.88
N SER A 178 26.86 4.73 5.08
CA SER A 178 28.20 4.67 5.67
C SER A 178 28.68 3.23 5.82
N HIS A 179 27.83 2.33 6.31
CA HIS A 179 28.16 0.92 6.47
C HIS A 179 28.40 0.21 5.13
N ARG A 180 27.60 0.50 4.10
CA ARG A 180 27.82 -0.03 2.74
C ARG A 180 29.10 0.49 2.11
N ALA A 181 29.45 1.74 2.33
CA ALA A 181 30.71 2.31 1.86
C ALA A 181 31.91 1.62 2.53
N GLU A 182 31.84 1.38 3.84
CA GLU A 182 32.85 0.65 4.60
C GLU A 182 33.01 -0.80 4.12
N LEU A 183 31.90 -1.55 3.96
CA LEU A 183 31.89 -2.91 3.40
C LEU A 183 32.53 -2.95 2.01
N THR A 184 32.25 -1.96 1.17
CA THR A 184 32.83 -1.85 -0.17
C THR A 184 34.34 -1.66 -0.09
N GLN A 185 34.83 -0.77 0.78
CA GLN A 185 36.26 -0.58 0.99
C GLN A 185 36.93 -1.84 1.53
N GLN A 186 36.32 -2.54 2.50
CA GLN A 186 36.86 -3.80 3.03
C GLN A 186 36.94 -4.88 1.94
N MET A 187 35.92 -4.97 1.07
CA MET A 187 35.94 -5.90 -0.06
C MET A 187 37.05 -5.55 -1.07
N GLU A 188 37.26 -4.27 -1.35
CA GLU A 188 38.34 -3.80 -2.22
C GLU A 188 39.73 -4.09 -1.63
N LEU A 189 39.92 -3.87 -0.33
CA LEU A 189 41.14 -4.23 0.40
C LEU A 189 41.37 -5.74 0.41
N GLN A 190 40.35 -6.55 0.64
CA GLN A 190 40.48 -8.01 0.56
C GLN A 190 40.82 -8.47 -0.87
N ARG A 191 40.24 -7.84 -1.89
CA ARG A 191 40.55 -8.12 -3.30
C ARG A 191 41.98 -7.73 -3.67
N SER A 192 42.48 -6.60 -3.17
CA SER A 192 43.87 -6.17 -3.41
C SER A 192 44.87 -7.07 -2.69
N LEU A 193 44.60 -7.48 -1.44
CA LEU A 193 45.41 -8.43 -0.69
C LEU A 193 45.45 -9.82 -1.33
N LYS A 194 44.31 -10.33 -1.84
CA LYS A 194 44.27 -11.59 -2.58
C LYS A 194 45.06 -11.53 -3.89
N ARG A 195 44.98 -10.41 -4.62
CA ARG A 195 45.80 -10.17 -5.84
C ARG A 195 47.30 -10.08 -5.53
N GLY A 196 47.67 -9.46 -4.41
CA GLY A 196 49.06 -9.41 -3.95
C GLY A 196 49.63 -10.79 -3.57
N LYS A 197 48.83 -11.64 -2.92
CA LYS A 197 49.24 -13.03 -2.58
C LYS A 197 49.38 -13.94 -3.81
N SER A 198 48.57 -13.78 -4.86
CA SER A 198 48.72 -14.56 -6.10
C SER A 198 49.96 -14.17 -6.91
N LEU A 199 50.51 -12.98 -6.70
CA LEU A 199 51.74 -12.51 -7.36
C LEU A 199 53.01 -12.82 -6.56
N GLY A 200 52.90 -13.27 -5.29
CA GLY A 200 54.02 -13.58 -4.40
C GLY A 200 54.32 -15.08 -4.22
N LEU A 201 53.59 -15.97 -4.90
CA LEU A 201 53.80 -17.44 -4.89
C LEU A 201 54.31 -17.97 -6.24
N GLY A 202 54.73 -17.08 -7.14
CA GLY A 202 55.38 -17.40 -8.41
C GLY A 202 56.84 -16.97 -8.40
N MET A 203 57.63 -17.47 -7.45
CA MET A 203 59.09 -17.57 -7.48
C MET A 203 59.49 -18.87 -6.80
#